data_AF-A0A4U1JDM5-F1
#
_entry.id   AF-A0A4U1JDM5-F1
#
_cell.length_a   1.000
_cell.length_b   1.000
_cell.length_c   1.000
_cell.angle_alpha   90.00
_cell.angle_beta   90.00
_cell.angle_gamma   90.00
#
_symmetry.space_group_name_H-M   'P 1'
#
loop_
_entity.id
_entity.type
_entity.pdbx_description
1 polymer ?
#
loop_
_entity_poly.entity_id
_entity_poly.type
_entity_poly.pdbx_seq_one_letter_code
_entity_poly.pdbx_strand_id
1 'polypeptide(L)'
;MRRLGALLGSSLLLVFSAGCGGYLGSAQRAYQDGRYLEAAEKLGDHEDEVTALSPRKQVSYGLYMGLSLMKLGDHDGAERWLGFAEQVEAQRPGTLRPDEKREIEAARGQLAGIEEKAKAAGEEPTQDGTFLQTVRQTEPAP
;
A
#
# COMPACT_ATOMS: atom_id res chain seq x y z
N MET A 1 10.92 -64.28 20.73
CA MET A 1 10.43 -64.37 19.33
C MET A 1 8.92 -64.11 19.31
N ARG A 2 8.47 -63.22 18.42
CA ARG A 2 7.06 -62.91 18.04
C ARG A 2 6.27 -62.17 19.13
N ARG A 3 5.92 -60.89 18.97
CA ARG A 3 5.09 -60.37 17.87
C ARG A 3 5.53 -58.96 17.42
N LEU A 4 6.11 -58.88 16.22
CA LEU A 4 5.91 -57.74 15.34
C LEU A 4 4.46 -57.80 14.84
N GLY A 5 3.73 -56.69 14.90
CA GLY A 5 2.37 -56.66 14.36
C GLY A 5 1.64 -55.35 14.64
N ALA A 6 1.81 -54.40 13.72
CA ALA A 6 0.81 -53.44 13.28
C ALA A 6 0.18 -52.51 14.33
N LEU A 7 0.75 -51.30 14.46
CA LEU A 7 -0.03 -50.06 14.56
C LEU A 7 0.70 -48.96 13.75
N LEU A 8 0.80 -49.18 12.45
CA LEU A 8 0.89 -48.10 11.47
C LEU A 8 -0.52 -47.53 11.34
N GLY A 9 -0.67 -46.23 11.61
CA GLY A 9 -1.86 -45.48 11.25
C GLY A 9 -2.69 -44.99 12.43
N SER A 10 -2.42 -43.76 12.87
CA SER A 10 -3.51 -42.87 13.27
C SER A 10 -3.08 -41.42 13.12
N SER A 11 -3.37 -40.91 11.93
CA SER A 11 -3.92 -39.57 11.70
C SER A 11 -3.13 -38.37 12.20
N LEU A 12 -2.08 -38.08 11.42
CA LEU A 12 -1.77 -36.73 10.93
C LEU A 12 -3.05 -36.07 10.38
N LEU A 13 -3.64 -35.12 11.11
CA LEU A 13 -4.52 -34.05 10.59
C LEU A 13 -4.93 -33.15 11.77
N LEU A 14 -3.96 -32.43 12.33
CA LEU A 14 -4.28 -31.18 13.01
C LEU A 14 -4.66 -30.17 11.93
N VAL A 15 -5.95 -30.18 11.63
CA VAL A 15 -6.66 -29.21 10.81
C VAL A 15 -6.25 -27.82 11.28
N PHE A 16 -5.43 -27.15 10.45
CA PHE A 16 -5.25 -25.72 10.52
C PHE A 16 -6.62 -25.12 10.18
N SER A 17 -7.38 -24.83 11.23
CA SER A 17 -8.55 -23.96 11.16
C SER A 17 -8.05 -22.55 10.86
N ALA A 18 -7.57 -22.33 9.64
CA ALA A 18 -7.53 -21.01 9.04
C ALA A 18 -8.98 -20.55 9.00
N GLY A 19 -9.37 -19.73 9.97
CA GLY A 19 -10.69 -19.13 10.01
C GLY A 19 -11.05 -18.58 8.63
N CYS A 20 -12.31 -18.65 8.25
CA CYS A 20 -12.85 -18.34 6.91
C CYS A 20 -12.53 -16.94 6.34
N GLY A 21 -11.63 -16.16 6.95
CA GLY A 21 -10.98 -15.02 6.32
C GLY A 21 -9.61 -15.44 5.78
N GLY A 22 -9.54 -15.75 4.48
CA GLY A 22 -8.28 -15.98 3.76
C GLY A 22 -7.33 -14.78 3.81
N TYR A 23 -6.23 -14.80 3.06
CA TYR A 23 -5.16 -13.80 3.14
C TYR A 23 -5.68 -12.34 3.13
N LEU A 24 -6.66 -12.01 2.29
CA LEU A 24 -7.33 -10.69 2.26
C LEU A 24 -7.91 -10.27 3.62
N GLY A 25 -8.63 -11.18 4.29
CA GLY A 25 -9.20 -10.89 5.60
C GLY A 25 -8.13 -10.76 6.69
N SER A 26 -7.00 -11.45 6.53
CA SER A 26 -5.84 -11.29 7.41
C SER A 26 -5.13 -9.96 7.19
N ALA A 27 -4.94 -9.56 5.93
CA ALA A 27 -4.31 -8.30 5.56
C ALA A 27 -5.17 -7.10 5.99
N GLN A 28 -6.49 -7.16 5.79
CA GLN A 28 -7.43 -6.15 6.28
C GLN A 28 -7.30 -5.95 7.80
N ARG A 29 -7.24 -7.05 8.57
CA ARG A 29 -7.04 -6.98 10.03
C ARG A 29 -5.69 -6.38 10.38
N ALA A 30 -4.61 -6.80 9.71
CA ALA A 30 -3.29 -6.22 9.93
C ALA A 30 -3.29 -4.70 9.67
N TYR A 31 -3.94 -4.24 8.60
CA TYR A 31 -4.11 -2.81 8.29
C TYR A 31 -4.89 -2.07 9.40
N GLN A 32 -6.03 -2.63 9.84
CA GLN A 32 -6.86 -2.06 10.91
C GLN A 32 -6.11 -1.95 12.24
N ASP A 33 -5.21 -2.91 12.50
CA ASP A 33 -4.36 -2.94 13.70
C ASP A 33 -3.11 -2.05 13.58
N GLY A 34 -2.93 -1.32 12.47
CA GLY A 34 -1.76 -0.46 12.23
C GLY A 34 -0.49 -1.21 11.81
N ARG A 35 -0.58 -2.52 11.52
CA ARG A 35 0.53 -3.35 11.05
C ARG A 35 0.60 -3.30 9.52
N TYR A 36 0.96 -2.14 8.98
CA TYR A 36 0.90 -1.86 7.53
C TYR A 36 1.89 -2.70 6.71
N LEU A 37 3.11 -2.91 7.21
CA LEU A 37 4.10 -3.75 6.53
C LEU A 37 3.58 -5.19 6.38
N GLU A 38 3.06 -5.77 7.46
CA GLU A 38 2.47 -7.11 7.43
C GLU A 38 1.28 -7.20 6.45
N ALA A 39 0.43 -6.16 6.41
CA ALA A 39 -0.68 -6.09 5.47
C ALA A 39 -0.19 -6.09 4.02
N ALA A 40 0.83 -5.28 3.71
CA ALA A 40 1.42 -5.18 2.38
C ALA A 40 2.11 -6.49 1.97
N GLU A 41 2.93 -7.09 2.83
CA GLU A 41 3.61 -8.37 2.56
C GLU A 41 2.61 -9.49 2.28
N LYS A 42 1.59 -9.64 3.13
CA LYS A 42 0.54 -10.66 2.94
C LYS A 42 -0.25 -10.48 1.65
N LEU A 43 -0.43 -9.25 1.18
CA LEU A 43 -1.10 -9.01 -0.09
C LEU A 43 -0.13 -9.29 -1.25
N GLY A 44 1.11 -8.84 -1.14
CA GLY A 44 2.15 -9.00 -2.15
C GLY A 44 2.50 -10.45 -2.45
N ASP A 45 2.47 -11.32 -1.43
CA ASP A 45 2.66 -12.78 -1.58
C ASP A 45 1.60 -13.45 -2.49
N HIS A 46 0.49 -12.76 -2.78
CA HIS A 46 -0.64 -13.24 -3.57
C HIS A 46 -1.01 -12.28 -4.71
N GLU A 47 -0.07 -11.44 -5.18
CA GLU A 47 -0.34 -10.46 -6.24
C GLU A 47 -0.74 -11.12 -7.57
N ASP A 48 -0.15 -12.27 -7.89
CA ASP A 48 -0.42 -13.03 -9.11
C ASP A 48 -1.85 -13.59 -9.17
N GLU A 49 -2.48 -13.81 -8.01
CA GLU A 49 -3.85 -14.30 -7.91
C GLU A 49 -4.91 -13.21 -8.13
N VAL A 50 -4.54 -11.92 -8.07
CA VAL A 50 -5.49 -10.80 -8.01
C VAL A 50 -6.48 -10.81 -9.17
N THR A 51 -6.01 -11.08 -10.38
CA THR A 51 -6.86 -11.08 -11.59
C THR A 51 -7.93 -12.19 -11.58
N ALA A 52 -7.69 -13.29 -10.86
CA ALA A 52 -8.61 -14.40 -10.71
C ALA A 52 -9.64 -14.19 -9.58
N LEU A 53 -9.46 -13.17 -8.74
CA LEU A 53 -10.39 -12.86 -7.67
C LEU A 53 -11.73 -12.35 -8.21
N SER A 54 -12.79 -12.46 -7.39
CA SER A 54 -14.03 -11.75 -7.68
C SER A 54 -13.81 -10.23 -7.68
N PRO A 55 -14.57 -9.44 -8.45
CA PRO A 55 -14.38 -7.98 -8.51
C PRO A 55 -14.40 -7.31 -7.13
N ARG A 56 -15.26 -7.81 -6.24
CA ARG A 56 -15.33 -7.33 -4.86
C ARG A 56 -14.00 -7.54 -4.11
N LYS A 57 -13.37 -8.70 -4.28
CA LYS A 57 -12.08 -9.02 -3.68
C LYS A 57 -10.91 -8.27 -4.35
N GLN A 58 -10.97 -8.04 -5.66
CA GLN A 58 -10.00 -7.20 -6.37
C GLN A 58 -9.98 -5.77 -5.83
N VAL A 59 -11.15 -5.17 -5.65
CA VAL A 59 -11.29 -3.85 -5.03
C VAL A 59 -10.72 -3.83 -3.61
N SER A 60 -11.07 -4.81 -2.76
CA SER A 60 -10.52 -4.87 -1.41
C SER A 60 -9.00 -5.07 -1.40
N TYR A 61 -8.46 -5.87 -2.33
CA TYR A 61 -7.01 -6.01 -2.49
C TYR A 61 -6.36 -4.66 -2.80
N GLY A 62 -6.81 -3.99 -3.86
CA GLY A 62 -6.24 -2.72 -4.30
C GLY A 62 -6.35 -1.62 -3.22
N LEU A 63 -7.49 -1.57 -2.53
CA LEU A 63 -7.70 -0.65 -1.42
C LEU A 63 -6.69 -0.87 -0.29
N TYR A 64 -6.62 -2.08 0.26
CA TYR A 64 -5.77 -2.33 1.43
C TYR A 64 -4.29 -2.33 1.09
N MET A 65 -3.91 -2.75 -0.11
CA MET A 65 -2.54 -2.62 -0.59
C MET A 65 -2.16 -1.14 -0.71
N GLY A 66 -2.98 -0.35 -1.43
CA GLY A 66 -2.72 1.07 -1.65
C GLY A 66 -2.67 1.88 -0.35
N LEU A 67 -3.61 1.66 0.57
CA LEU A 67 -3.61 2.31 1.87
C LEU A 67 -2.41 1.91 2.73
N SER A 68 -1.99 0.65 2.69
CA SER A 68 -0.80 0.19 3.43
C SER A 68 0.47 0.85 2.90
N LEU A 69 0.65 0.88 1.58
CA LEU A 69 1.80 1.52 0.93
C LEU A 69 1.85 3.03 1.22
N MET A 70 0.70 3.70 1.23
CA MET A 70 0.61 5.11 1.62
C MET A 70 1.10 5.33 3.05
N LYS A 71 0.79 4.43 3.98
CA LYS A 71 1.28 4.50 5.38
C LYS A 71 2.76 4.18 5.51
N LEU A 72 3.32 3.43 4.56
CA LEU A 72 4.74 3.09 4.49
C LEU A 72 5.57 4.14 3.72
N GLY A 73 4.92 5.16 3.14
CA GLY A 73 5.56 6.23 2.37
C GLY A 73 5.83 5.88 0.90
N ASP A 74 5.37 4.72 0.42
CA ASP A 74 5.42 4.36 -1.00
C ASP A 74 4.18 4.92 -1.71
N HIS A 75 4.28 6.20 -2.08
CA HIS A 75 3.18 6.95 -2.67
C HIS A 75 2.88 6.52 -4.11
N ASP A 76 3.90 6.15 -4.89
CA ASP A 76 3.74 5.67 -6.27
C ASP A 76 3.02 4.31 -6.28
N GLY A 77 3.42 3.40 -5.39
CA GLY A 77 2.76 2.13 -5.20
C GLY A 77 1.32 2.30 -4.69
N ALA A 78 1.11 3.23 -3.76
CA ALA A 78 -0.23 3.57 -3.28
C ALA A 78 -1.14 4.06 -4.42
N GLU A 79 -0.65 4.99 -5.25
CA GLU A 79 -1.39 5.55 -6.38
C GLU A 79 -1.83 4.46 -7.36
N ARG A 80 -0.92 3.54 -7.70
CA ARG A 80 -1.18 2.41 -8.58
C ARG A 80 -2.32 1.53 -8.08
N TRP A 81 -2.25 1.10 -6.82
CA TRP A 81 -3.22 0.15 -6.27
C TRP A 81 -4.57 0.76 -5.94
N LEU A 82 -4.60 2.03 -5.53
CA LEU A 82 -5.86 2.77 -5.41
C LEU A 82 -6.50 2.99 -6.79
N GLY A 83 -5.70 3.25 -7.82
CA GLY A 83 -6.16 3.37 -9.20
C GLY A 83 -6.75 2.07 -9.74
N PHE A 84 -6.12 0.95 -9.41
CA PHE A 84 -6.67 -0.36 -9.72
C PHE A 84 -8.05 -0.57 -9.07
N ALA A 85 -8.23 -0.26 -7.79
CA ALA A 85 -9.51 -0.41 -7.11
C ALA A 85 -10.61 0.48 -7.75
N GLU A 86 -10.29 1.73 -8.08
CA GLU A 86 -11.20 2.65 -8.79
C GLU A 86 -11.53 2.15 -10.20
N GLN A 87 -10.55 1.60 -10.92
CA GLN A 87 -10.75 1.04 -12.25
C GLN A 87 -11.71 -0.16 -12.22
N VAL A 88 -11.62 -1.03 -11.22
CA VAL A 88 -12.55 -2.16 -11.06
C VAL A 88 -13.96 -1.65 -10.73
N GLU A 89 -14.09 -0.64 -9.86
CA GLU A 89 -15.40 -0.01 -9.58
C GLU A 89 -16.00 0.65 -10.83
N ALA A 90 -15.18 1.33 -11.65
CA ALA A 90 -15.64 1.93 -12.88
C ALA A 90 -16.17 0.88 -13.88
N GLN A 91 -15.52 -0.29 -13.95
CA GLN A 91 -15.97 -1.40 -14.79
C GLN A 91 -17.21 -2.11 -14.22
N ARG A 92 -17.33 -2.18 -12.89
CA ARG A 92 -18.44 -2.83 -12.19
C ARG A 92 -18.93 -1.97 -11.02
N PRO A 93 -19.84 -1.02 -11.29
CA PRO A 93 -20.35 -0.12 -10.25
C PRO A 93 -20.99 -0.88 -9.08
N GLY A 94 -20.74 -0.43 -7.86
CA GLY A 94 -21.26 -1.04 -6.64
C GLY A 94 -20.36 -2.13 -6.03
N THR A 95 -19.16 -2.34 -6.57
CA THR A 95 -18.15 -3.20 -5.95
C THR A 95 -17.49 -2.57 -4.73
N LEU A 96 -17.30 -1.25 -4.73
CA LEU A 96 -16.85 -0.47 -3.56
C LEU A 96 -18.01 -0.15 -2.63
N ARG A 97 -17.83 -0.41 -1.33
CA ARG A 97 -18.78 0.05 -0.30
C ARG A 97 -18.62 1.56 -0.04
N PRO A 98 -19.65 2.25 0.50
CA PRO A 98 -19.56 3.69 0.77
C PRO A 98 -18.43 4.11 1.73
N ASP A 99 -18.10 3.28 2.71
CA ASP A 99 -16.93 3.48 3.59
C ASP A 99 -15.62 3.46 2.81
N GLU A 100 -15.45 2.47 1.94
CA GLU A 100 -14.24 2.29 1.14
C GLU A 100 -14.06 3.40 0.10
N LYS A 101 -15.16 3.88 -0.50
CA LYS A 101 -15.11 5.04 -1.40
C LYS A 101 -14.53 6.28 -0.70
N ARG A 102 -14.97 6.53 0.54
CA ARG A 102 -14.45 7.65 1.35
C ARG A 102 -12.99 7.46 1.73
N GLU A 103 -12.56 6.22 2.01
CA GLU A 103 -11.15 5.93 2.29
C GLU A 103 -10.26 6.20 1.07
N ILE A 104 -10.71 5.80 -0.14
CA ILE A 104 -10.00 6.10 -1.39
C ILE A 104 -9.94 7.62 -1.61
N GLU A 105 -11.07 8.32 -1.50
CA GLU A 105 -11.13 9.77 -1.70
C GLU A 105 -10.17 10.51 -0.76
N ALA A 106 -10.15 10.13 0.53
CA ALA A 106 -9.24 10.70 1.51
C ALA A 106 -7.76 10.38 1.21
N ALA A 107 -7.46 9.18 0.71
CA ALA A 107 -6.11 8.80 0.31
C ALA A 107 -5.65 9.57 -0.94
N ARG A 108 -6.53 9.75 -1.93
CA ARG A 108 -6.29 10.56 -3.14
C ARG A 108 -5.97 12.01 -2.80
N GLY A 109 -6.73 12.62 -1.89
CA GLY A 109 -6.46 13.97 -1.42
C GLY A 109 -5.09 14.10 -0.74
N GLN A 110 -4.65 13.08 -0.01
CA GLN A 110 -3.32 13.05 0.61
C GLN A 110 -2.21 12.94 -0.44
N LEU A 111 -2.35 12.03 -1.41
CA LEU A 111 -1.37 11.85 -2.50
C LEU A 111 -1.18 13.14 -3.31
N ALA A 112 -2.28 13.80 -3.70
CA ALA A 112 -2.20 15.09 -4.40
C ALA A 112 -1.46 16.16 -3.57
N GLY A 113 -1.72 16.22 -2.27
CA GLY A 113 -1.01 17.15 -1.38
C GLY A 113 0.47 16.84 -1.21
N ILE A 114 0.90 15.59 -1.38
CA ILE A 114 2.30 15.19 -1.35
C ILE A 114 2.99 15.58 -2.67
N GLU A 115 2.34 15.33 -3.80
CA GLU A 115 2.85 15.71 -5.12
C GLU A 115 3.09 17.22 -5.24
N GLU A 116 2.12 18.04 -4.81
CA GLU A 116 2.27 19.50 -4.81
C GLU A 116 3.43 19.98 -3.93
N LYS A 117 3.63 19.35 -2.76
CA LYS A 117 4.77 19.65 -1.88
C LYS A 117 6.09 19.23 -2.51
N ALA A 118 6.13 18.07 -3.17
CA ALA A 118 7.32 17.59 -3.86
C ALA A 118 7.70 18.53 -5.02
N LYS A 119 6.70 19.00 -5.78
CA LYS A 119 6.89 20.00 -6.85
C LYS A 119 7.42 21.32 -6.29
N ALA A 120 6.79 21.86 -5.25
CA ALA A 120 7.23 23.10 -4.59
C ALA A 120 8.64 22.99 -3.99
N ALA A 121 9.06 21.80 -3.54
CA ALA A 121 10.41 21.55 -3.06
C ALA A 121 11.43 21.37 -4.19
N GLY A 122 11.00 20.89 -5.36
CA GLY A 122 11.83 20.79 -6.57
C GLY A 122 12.03 22.14 -7.27
N GLU A 123 11.13 23.10 -7.07
CA GLU A 123 11.29 24.52 -7.38
C GLU A 123 11.99 25.25 -6.21
N GLU A 124 13.20 24.81 -5.81
CA GLU A 124 14.06 25.69 -5.04
C GLU A 124 14.24 27.00 -5.84
N PRO A 125 14.08 28.18 -5.22
CA PRO A 125 14.30 29.44 -5.92
C PRO A 125 15.77 29.46 -6.31
N THR A 126 16.05 29.37 -7.61
CA THR A 126 17.36 29.70 -8.18
C THR A 126 17.64 31.17 -7.84
N GLN A 127 18.10 31.43 -6.62
CA GLN A 127 18.71 32.68 -6.20
C GLN A 127 20.11 32.72 -6.81
N ASP A 128 20.17 32.92 -8.12
CA ASP A 128 21.40 33.20 -8.84
C ASP A 128 21.08 34.32 -9.83
N GLY A 129 21.16 35.58 -9.39
CA GLY A 129 22.41 36.31 -9.59
C GLY A 129 22.46 37.66 -8.89
N THR A 130 22.09 37.76 -7.61
CA THR A 130 22.18 39.03 -6.86
C THR A 130 23.12 38.98 -5.65
N PHE A 131 23.61 37.81 -5.22
CA PHE A 131 24.39 37.72 -3.98
C PHE A 131 25.91 37.87 -4.10
N LEU A 132 26.46 38.21 -5.28
CA LEU A 132 27.89 38.48 -5.47
C LEU A 132 28.24 39.96 -5.75
N GLN A 133 27.51 40.93 -5.20
CA GLN A 133 27.89 42.36 -5.31
C GLN A 133 28.37 43.05 -4.02
N THR A 134 28.34 42.40 -2.85
CA THR A 134 28.62 43.13 -1.59
C THR A 134 30.05 43.01 -1.04
N VAL A 135 30.98 42.29 -1.69
CA VAL A 135 32.35 42.07 -1.15
C VAL A 135 33.46 42.67 -2.02
N ARG A 136 33.21 43.76 -2.75
CA ARG A 136 34.23 44.38 -3.64
C ARG A 136 34.36 45.91 -3.55
N GLN A 137 34.05 46.54 -2.40
CA GLN A 137 34.19 48.00 -2.25
C GLN A 137 34.85 48.47 -0.96
N THR A 138 35.91 47.81 -0.49
CA THR A 138 36.78 48.41 0.55
C THR A 138 38.25 48.10 0.31
N GLU A 139 38.87 48.77 -0.67
CA GLU A 139 40.30 49.07 -0.62
C GLU A 139 40.53 50.54 -0.99
N PRO A 140 41.06 51.37 -0.08
CA PRO A 140 41.52 52.72 -0.41
C PRO A 140 42.92 52.67 -1.04
N ALA A 141 43.11 53.40 -2.14
CA ALA A 141 44.37 53.52 -2.85
C ALA A 141 45.41 54.36 -2.06
N PRO A 142 46.72 54.04 -2.15
CA PRO A 142 47.80 54.93 -1.73
C PRO A 142 48.10 56.03 -2.75
#